data_AF-A0A1G0Z3B3-F1
#
_entry.id   AF-A0A1G0Z3B3-F1
#
_cell.length_a   1.000
_cell.length_b   1.000
_cell.length_c   1.000
_cell.angle_alpha   90.00
_cell.angle_beta   90.00
_cell.angle_gamma   90.00
#
_symmetry.space_group_name_H-M   'P 1'
#
loop_
_entity.id
_entity.type
_entity.pdbx_description
1 polymer ?
#
loop_
_entity_poly.entity_id
_entity_poly.type
_entity_poly.pdbx_seq_one_letter_code
_entity_poly.pdbx_strand_id
1 'polypeptide(L)' 'MPFLKGMRFLAYTDGMTDIIDPSGDAIGVEPLMEACEYEFSKRDMQTSCERILSFALKVADPERRDDISLIGIERT' A
#
# COMPACT_ATOMS: atom_id res chain seq x y z
N MET A 1 10.34 17.91 -9.04
CA MET A 1 11.07 16.71 -9.52
C MET A 1 10.28 16.16 -10.70
N PRO A 2 10.87 15.96 -11.90
CA PRO A 2 10.14 15.40 -13.03
C PRO A 2 9.83 13.91 -12.83
N PHE A 3 8.66 13.45 -13.28
CA PHE A 3 8.29 12.02 -13.28
C PHE A 3 8.84 11.34 -14.53
N LEU A 4 9.95 10.60 -14.38
CA LEU A 4 10.75 10.03 -15.46
C LEU A 4 10.35 8.58 -15.78
N LYS A 5 10.76 8.08 -16.96
CA LYS A 5 10.55 6.70 -17.37
C LYS A 5 11.16 5.73 -16.36
N GLY A 6 10.42 4.68 -16.01
CA GLY A 6 10.77 3.71 -14.97
C GLY A 6 10.41 4.15 -13.55
N MET A 7 9.95 5.39 -13.35
CA MET A 7 9.46 5.82 -12.04
C MET A 7 8.05 5.27 -11.78
N ARG A 8 7.81 5.01 -10.49
CA ARG A 8 6.56 4.49 -9.95
C ARG A 8 6.08 5.40 -8.84
N PHE A 9 4.78 5.60 -8.78
CA PHE A 9 4.11 6.40 -7.76
C PHE A 9 2.92 5.63 -7.21
N LEU A 10 2.72 5.71 -5.90
CA LEU A 10 1.56 5.16 -5.21
C LEU A 10 0.88 6.30 -4.45
N ALA A 11 -0.38 6.58 -4.79
CA ALA A 11 -1.27 7.36 -3.95
C ALA A 11 -2.18 6.41 -3.16
N TYR A 12 -2.53 6.79 -1.95
CA TYR A 12 -3.39 6.01 -1.06
C TYR A 12 -4.21 6.92 -0.14
N THR A 13 -5.33 6.39 0.37
CA THR A 13 -6.09 7.03 1.46
C THR A 13 -5.43 6.79 2.81
N ASP A 14 -5.74 7.64 3.79
CA ASP A 14 -5.34 7.49 5.20
C ASP A 14 -5.71 6.14 5.80
N GLY A 15 -6.78 5.49 5.33
CA GLY A 15 -7.11 4.10 5.67
C GLY A 15 -5.98 3.08 5.42
N MET A 16 -4.97 3.38 4.60
CA MET A 16 -3.77 2.54 4.45
C MET A 16 -2.75 2.69 5.58
N THR A 17 -2.69 3.85 6.24
CA THR A 17 -1.74 4.15 7.33
C THR A 17 -2.35 4.02 8.71
N ASP A 18 -3.67 4.20 8.80
CA ASP A 18 -4.43 4.16 10.05
C ASP A 18 -4.97 2.75 10.35
N ILE A 19 -4.32 1.73 9.79
CA ILE A 19 -4.69 0.34 10.03
C ILE A 19 -4.42 0.00 11.50
N ILE A 20 -5.47 -0.46 12.17
CA ILE A 20 -5.40 -1.05 13.51
C ILE A 20 -5.41 -2.56 13.34
N ASP A 21 -4.46 -3.24 13.97
CA ASP A 21 -4.40 -4.70 13.98
C ASP A 21 -5.43 -5.30 14.97
N PRO A 22 -5.66 -6.62 14.96
CA PRO A 22 -6.58 -7.25 15.92
C PRO A 22 -6.17 -7.12 17.39
N SER A 23 -4.92 -6.77 17.67
CA SER A 23 -4.38 -6.50 19.01
C SER A 23 -4.79 -5.10 19.52
N GLY A 24 -5.22 -4.22 18.62
CA GLY A 24 -5.55 -2.83 18.89
C GLY A 24 -4.38 -1.86 18.64
N ASP A 25 -3.27 -2.33 18.08
CA ASP A 25 -2.08 -1.53 17.80
C ASP A 25 -2.16 -0.92 16.41
N ALA A 26 -1.71 0.34 16.29
CA ALA A 26 -1.59 1.02 15.00
C ALA A 26 -0.37 0.50 14.25
N ILE A 27 -0.57 0.07 13.00
CA ILE A 27 0.50 -0.48 12.15
C ILE A 27 1.44 0.62 11.65
N GLY A 28 0.91 1.80 11.33
CA GLY A 28 1.69 2.92 10.79
C GLY A 28 2.11 2.74 9.34
N VAL A 29 3.08 3.55 8.90
CA VAL A 29 3.46 3.68 7.47
C VAL A 29 4.62 2.76 7.08
N GLU A 30 5.45 2.32 8.03
CA GLU A 30 6.65 1.53 7.76
C GLU A 30 6.34 0.24 6.97
N PRO A 31 5.34 -0.58 7.34
CA PRO A 31 5.03 -1.80 6.59
C PRO A 31 4.54 -1.53 5.16
N LEU A 32 3.88 -0.39 4.92
CA LEU A 32 3.50 0.04 3.58
C LEU A 32 4.74 0.38 2.74
N MET A 33 5.73 1.07 3.32
CA MET A 33 6.98 1.40 2.64
C MET A 33 7.75 0.13 2.26
N GLU A 34 7.88 -0.82 3.19
CA GLU A 34 8.53 -2.12 2.94
C GLU A 34 7.80 -2.92 1.85
N ALA A 35 6.46 -2.94 1.89
CA ALA A 35 5.66 -3.60 0.86
C ALA A 35 5.85 -2.95 -0.52
N CYS A 36 5.93 -1.62 -0.59
CA CYS A 36 6.20 -0.91 -1.84
C CYS A 36 7.59 -1.26 -2.39
N GLU A 37 8.64 -1.21 -1.55
CA GLU A 37 10.00 -1.55 -1.96
C GLU A 37 10.09 -2.98 -2.49
N TYR A 38 9.50 -3.93 -1.76
CA TYR A 38 9.52 -5.34 -2.13
C TYR A 38 8.71 -5.63 -3.39
N GLU A 39 7.46 -5.18 -3.47
CA GLU A 39 6.57 -5.51 -4.60
C GLU A 39 7.01 -4.80 -5.88
N PHE A 40 7.41 -3.52 -5.81
CA PHE A 40 7.86 -2.77 -6.99
C PHE A 40 9.18 -3.29 -7.56
N SER A 41 10.02 -3.98 -6.79
CA SER A 41 11.24 -4.60 -7.33
C SER A 41 10.98 -5.90 -8.11
N LYS A 42 9.80 -6.51 -7.96
CA LYS A 42 9.52 -7.87 -8.47
C LYS A 42 8.43 -7.96 -9.51
N ARG A 43 7.52 -6.99 -9.56
CA ARG A 43 6.25 -7.11 -10.29
C ARG A 43 5.91 -5.83 -11.06
N ASP A 44 4.93 -5.95 -11.97
CA ASP A 44 4.28 -4.80 -12.59
C ASP A 44 3.43 -4.01 -11.59
N MET A 45 3.04 -2.79 -11.96
CA MET A 45 2.29 -1.89 -11.07
C MET A 45 0.93 -2.47 -10.63
N GLN A 46 0.19 -3.12 -11.52
CA GLN A 46 -1.13 -3.66 -11.19
C GLN A 46 -1.00 -4.76 -10.13
N THR A 47 -0.17 -5.78 -10.40
CA THR A 47 0.04 -6.89 -9.47
C THR A 47 0.61 -6.39 -8.13
N SER A 48 1.49 -5.38 -8.16
CA SER A 48 2.02 -4.77 -6.92
C SER A 48 0.91 -4.12 -6.09
N CYS A 49 0.03 -3.35 -6.72
CA CYS A 49 -1.11 -2.71 -6.06
C CYS A 49 -2.07 -3.74 -5.44
N GLU A 50 -2.42 -4.79 -6.17
CA GLU A 50 -3.28 -5.88 -5.68
C GLU A 50 -2.67 -6.59 -4.46
N ARG A 51 -1.34 -6.81 -4.48
CA ARG A 51 -0.60 -7.43 -3.38
C ARG A 51 -0.54 -6.54 -2.15
N ILE A 52 -0.23 -5.25 -2.32
CA ILE A 52 -0.19 -4.26 -1.24
C ILE A 52 -1.56 -4.12 -0.59
N LEU A 53 -2.62 -4.01 -1.40
CA LEU A 53 -3.99 -3.96 -0.90
C LEU A 53 -4.35 -5.24 -0.14
N SER A 54 -4.05 -6.41 -0.70
CA SER A 54 -4.33 -7.69 -0.05
C SER A 54 -3.61 -7.84 1.30
N PHE A 55 -2.38 -7.32 1.41
CA PHE A 55 -1.65 -7.29 2.67
C PHE A 55 -2.37 -6.39 3.69
N ALA A 56 -2.67 -5.14 3.33
CA ALA A 56 -3.39 -4.19 4.18
C ALA A 56 -4.72 -4.77 4.70
N LEU A 57 -5.50 -5.40 3.83
CA LEU A 57 -6.79 -6.02 4.20
C LEU A 57 -6.64 -7.24 5.13
N LYS A 58 -5.50 -7.94 5.11
CA LYS A 58 -5.25 -9.11 5.97
C LYS A 58 -4.80 -8.73 7.37
N VAL A 59 -4.09 -7.63 7.51
CA VAL A 59 -3.56 -7.16 8.80
C VAL A 59 -4.56 -6.27 9.53
N ALA A 60 -5.49 -5.65 8.81
CA ALA A 60 -6.54 -4.83 9.40
C ALA A 60 -7.55 -5.65 10.21
N ASP A 61 -7.91 -5.14 11.38
CA ASP A 61 -9.11 -5.57 12.09
C ASP A 61 -10.35 -5.22 11.24
N PRO A 62 -11.13 -6.22 10.78
CA PRO A 62 -12.29 -5.99 9.93
C PRO A 62 -13.39 -5.16 10.60
N GLU A 63 -13.45 -5.08 11.93
CA GLU A 63 -14.46 -4.28 12.64
C GLU A 63 -14.08 -2.80 12.81
N ARG A 64 -12.81 -2.46 12.59
CA ARG A 64 -12.27 -1.11 12.86
C ARG A 64 -11.58 -0.48 11.65
N ARG A 65 -11.78 -1.05 10.47
CA ARG A 65 -11.13 -0.60 9.24
C ARG A 65 -11.91 0.54 8.58
N ASP A 66 -11.19 1.58 8.18
CA ASP A 66 -11.70 2.59 7.26
C ASP A 66 -11.69 2.10 5.80
N ASP A 67 -12.19 2.92 4.88
CA ASP A 67 -12.11 2.69 3.45
C ASP A 67 -10.66 2.77 2.95
N ILE A 68 -10.16 1.61 2.52
CA ILE A 68 -8.80 1.46 2.00
C ILE A 68 -8.83 1.56 0.47
N SER A 69 -8.13 2.55 -0.08
CA SER A 69 -7.98 2.74 -1.52
C SER A 69 -6.54 3.11 -1.90
N LEU A 70 -6.09 2.65 -3.07
CA LEU A 70 -4.78 3.00 -3.61
C LEU A 70 -4.80 3.11 -5.14
N ILE A 71 -3.92 3.96 -5.67
CA ILE A 71 -3.73 4.20 -7.10
C ILE A 71 -2.23 4.10 -7.39
N GLY A 72 -1.87 3.13 -8.22
CA GLY A 72 -0.52 2.99 -8.75
C GLY A 72 -0.36 3.64 -10.13
N ILE A 73 0.73 4.38 -10.32
CA ILE A 73 1.08 5.02 -11.60
C ILE A 73 2.51 4.63 -11.96
N GLU A 74 2.70 4.06 -13.14
CA GLU A 74 4.02 3.72 -13.69
C GLU A 74 4.23 4.46 -15.00
N ARG A 75 5.41 5.09 -15.16
CA ARG A 75 5.79 5.71 -16.42
C ARG A 75 6.60 4.74 -17.27
N THR A 76 5.97 4.23 -18.32
CA THR A 76 6.57 3.29 -19.29
C THR A 76 7.29 3.99 -20.44
#